data_AF-A0AAD9SFY5-F1
#
_entry.id   AF-A0AAD9SFY5-F1
#
_cell.length_a   1.000
_cell.length_b   1.000
_cell.length_c   1.000
_cell.angle_alpha   90.00
_cell.angle_beta   90.00
_cell.angle_gamma   90.00
#
_symmetry.space_group_name_H-M   'P 1'
#
loop_
_entity.id
_entity.type
_entity.pdbx_description
1 polymer ?
#
loop_
_entity_poly.entity_id
_entity_poly.type
_entity_poly.pdbx_seq_one_letter_code
_entity_poly.pdbx_strand_id
1 'polypeptide(L)'
;MLFTKEKRDIRHSWGYKYEWTPEHQTNEQMRPLTLSYDLLGADCLDRLDAISPPRSTRPDPKSTVDDNIAGTPAPGDGKDTKPRRDLYALLEQHQASDPKLNELWTQVHTVPSWVDWDQIKRGQDVFYRYGGPSIVSLTFQSLVGGMGGWRVVETLARTGGFRAKVAKRRLLETFQHILQVTKDLDSIQPGGEGFASSVKVRLLHASVRRRILALARERPGYFDVDAWGVPINDLDCIGTVLSFSSALIWIGLPRQGIYLREQEIVDYSALWRWVGYLLGTPADTWLVDYRRSKVLFESLIEADINPSDMSGVLANNILTGLSCQPPTFVSREFLCAEAYWLNGWELSRALGIERPSLWHQALVAGQCLYFMGTCYLYRSIPQWDERKNERVRKFFYHLTVHNKEIGLGRETDFDFKYVPQLGRTTELGQFESSRLRIGSSERQGLTTLVLAAALVAAVAWSGFRAATNLLAVVHVVS
;
A
#
# COMPACT_ATOMS: atom_id res chain seq x y z
N MET A 1 -8.32 22.89 45.88
CA MET A 1 -7.86 22.83 44.48
C MET A 1 -8.88 22.03 43.69
N LEU A 2 -9.74 22.71 42.94
CA LEU A 2 -10.65 22.08 41.99
C LEU A 2 -9.82 21.68 40.78
N PHE A 3 -9.68 20.37 40.53
CA PHE A 3 -9.12 19.87 39.29
C PHE A 3 -10.07 20.27 38.16
N THR A 4 -9.72 21.32 37.40
CA THR A 4 -10.33 21.61 36.12
C THR A 4 -10.12 20.40 35.22
N LYS A 5 -11.21 19.71 34.91
CA LYS A 5 -11.24 18.64 33.91
C LYS A 5 -10.81 19.26 32.59
N GLU A 6 -9.55 19.09 32.19
CA GLU A 6 -9.08 19.56 30.88
C GLU A 6 -10.04 19.03 29.81
N LYS A 7 -10.60 19.95 29.03
CA LYS A 7 -11.56 19.63 27.98
C LYS A 7 -10.79 18.92 26.88
N ARG A 8 -10.97 17.60 26.76
CA ARG A 8 -10.35 16.78 25.71
C ARG A 8 -10.65 17.37 24.32
N ASP A 9 -9.63 17.60 23.51
CA ASP A 9 -9.76 18.03 22.11
C ASP A 9 -10.04 16.81 21.23
N ILE A 10 -11.32 16.48 21.07
CA ILE A 10 -11.76 15.33 20.27
C ILE A 10 -12.04 15.81 18.84
N ARG A 11 -11.23 15.33 17.89
CA ARG A 11 -11.35 15.65 16.46
C ARG A 11 -12.08 14.56 15.70
N HIS A 12 -12.73 15.00 14.63
CA HIS A 12 -13.53 14.18 13.73
C HIS A 12 -13.17 14.58 12.30
N SER A 13 -12.25 13.83 11.70
CA SER A 13 -11.65 14.18 10.42
C SER A 13 -11.76 13.00 9.47
N TRP A 14 -12.48 13.21 8.36
CA TRP A 14 -12.70 12.20 7.32
C TRP A 14 -13.28 10.87 7.86
N GLY A 15 -14.25 10.99 8.77
CA GLY A 15 -14.87 9.83 9.45
C GLY A 15 -13.96 9.06 10.41
N TYR A 16 -12.80 9.61 10.79
CA TYR A 16 -11.93 9.06 11.84
C TYR A 16 -11.98 9.97 13.08
N LYS A 17 -12.07 9.35 14.27
CA LYS A 17 -12.23 10.06 15.54
C LYS A 17 -11.05 9.77 16.46
N TYR A 18 -10.44 10.81 16.99
CA TYR A 18 -9.28 10.70 17.88
C TYR A 18 -9.16 11.92 18.80
N GLU A 19 -8.29 11.80 19.80
CA GLU A 19 -7.96 12.87 20.73
C GLU A 19 -6.68 13.55 20.26
N TRP A 20 -6.76 14.84 19.96
CA TRP A 20 -5.61 15.66 19.64
C TRP A 20 -4.83 16.00 20.91
N THR A 21 -3.52 15.82 20.86
CA THR A 21 -2.61 16.00 22.00
C THR A 21 -1.45 16.92 21.61
N PRO A 22 -0.70 17.49 22.57
CA PRO A 22 0.49 18.29 22.27
C PRO A 22 1.60 17.55 21.50
N GLU A 23 1.56 16.22 21.42
CA GLU A 23 2.51 15.44 20.62
C GLU A 23 2.22 15.49 19.11
N HIS A 24 0.97 15.80 18.75
CA HIS A 24 0.55 15.95 17.35
C HIS A 24 1.22 17.15 16.71
N GLN A 25 1.45 17.06 15.41
CA GLN A 25 2.10 18.10 14.63
C GLN A 25 1.07 18.89 13.83
N THR A 26 1.18 20.21 13.84
CA THR A 26 0.39 21.06 12.95
C THR A 26 0.91 21.00 11.51
N ASN A 27 0.11 21.47 10.56
CA ASN A 27 0.53 21.59 9.16
C ASN A 27 1.82 22.43 9.03
N GLU A 28 1.87 23.57 9.73
CA GLU A 28 3.05 24.46 9.76
C GLU A 28 4.30 23.76 10.29
N GLN A 29 4.17 22.94 11.34
CA GLN A 29 5.29 22.18 11.91
C GLN A 29 5.80 21.09 10.97
N MET A 30 4.92 20.49 10.16
CA MET A 30 5.31 19.45 9.20
C MET A 30 5.76 20.02 7.84
N ARG A 31 5.46 21.28 7.55
CA ARG A 31 5.82 21.93 6.29
C ARG A 31 7.31 21.79 5.91
N PRO A 32 8.30 21.91 6.82
CA PRO A 32 9.70 21.68 6.48
C PRO A 32 9.98 20.29 5.87
N LEU A 33 9.26 19.25 6.30
CA LEU A 33 9.42 17.89 5.77
C LEU A 33 8.94 17.74 4.33
N THR A 34 8.17 18.71 3.82
CA THR A 34 7.80 18.74 2.40
C THR A 34 8.93 19.26 1.49
N LEU A 35 9.97 19.85 2.09
CA LEU A 35 11.12 20.42 1.39
C LEU A 35 12.39 19.59 1.58
N SER A 36 12.42 18.68 2.56
CA SER A 36 13.48 17.71 2.75
C SER A 36 13.17 16.39 2.02
N TYR A 37 14.23 15.68 1.64
CA TYR A 37 14.15 14.39 0.97
C TYR A 37 15.48 13.65 1.11
N ASP A 38 15.49 12.37 0.71
CA ASP A 38 16.69 11.52 0.68
C ASP A 38 17.77 12.04 -0.28
N LEU A 39 18.68 12.85 0.26
CA LEU A 39 19.85 13.39 -0.46
C LEU A 39 20.86 12.28 -0.80
N LEU A 40 21.06 11.32 0.10
CA LEU A 40 22.02 10.23 -0.13
C LEU A 40 21.58 9.37 -1.33
N GLY A 41 20.30 8.99 -1.41
CA GLY A 41 19.76 8.27 -2.56
C GLY A 41 19.81 9.08 -3.86
N ALA A 42 19.64 10.41 -3.79
CA ALA A 42 19.78 11.30 -4.95
C ALA A 42 21.23 11.38 -5.45
N ASP A 43 22.19 11.60 -4.55
CA ASP A 43 23.62 11.64 -4.87
C ASP A 43 24.09 10.31 -5.45
N CYS A 44 23.71 9.18 -4.84
CA CYS A 44 24.05 7.85 -5.33
C CYS A 44 23.49 7.60 -6.73
N LEU A 45 22.26 8.04 -7.01
CA LEU A 45 21.69 7.92 -8.34
C LEU A 45 22.53 8.65 -9.40
N ASP A 46 23.04 9.85 -9.08
CA ASP A 46 23.90 10.59 -10.00
C ASP A 46 25.24 9.86 -10.26
N ARG A 47 25.80 9.19 -9.26
CA ARG A 47 26.99 8.33 -9.44
C ARG A 47 26.68 7.11 -10.30
N LEU A 48 25.56 6.43 -10.06
CA LEU A 48 25.12 5.27 -10.85
C LEU A 48 24.82 5.65 -12.31
N ASP A 49 24.31 6.85 -12.55
CA ASP A 49 24.11 7.40 -13.90
C ASP A 49 25.42 7.73 -14.60
N ALA A 50 26.45 8.17 -13.87
CA ALA A 50 27.78 8.38 -14.44
C ALA A 50 28.45 7.05 -14.86
N ILE A 51 28.23 5.99 -14.08
CA ILE A 51 28.76 4.64 -14.38
C ILE A 51 27.99 3.98 -15.53
N SER A 52 26.66 4.05 -15.48
CA SER A 52 25.76 3.44 -16.45
C SER A 52 24.66 4.43 -16.80
N PRO A 53 24.85 5.26 -17.85
CA PRO A 53 23.89 6.29 -18.22
C PRO A 53 22.52 5.72 -18.59
N PRO A 54 21.41 6.38 -18.18
CA PRO A 54 20.07 5.97 -18.60
C PRO A 54 19.92 6.11 -20.12
N ARG A 55 19.18 5.19 -20.76
CA ARG A 55 18.89 5.29 -22.20
C ARG A 55 18.15 6.61 -22.48
N SER A 56 18.58 7.32 -23.52
CA SER A 56 17.94 8.55 -23.99
C SER A 56 16.48 8.28 -24.34
N THR A 57 15.55 8.95 -23.65
CA THR A 57 14.12 9.00 -24.01
C THR A 57 13.89 10.08 -25.07
N ARG A 58 14.67 10.09 -26.16
CA ARG A 58 14.33 10.91 -27.33
C ARG A 58 13.07 10.34 -28.00
N PRO A 59 12.09 11.18 -28.34
CA PRO A 59 10.85 10.73 -28.96
C PRO A 59 11.16 10.14 -30.34
N ASP A 60 10.70 8.91 -30.58
CA ASP A 60 10.59 8.39 -31.92
C ASP A 60 9.34 9.03 -32.54
N PRO A 61 9.44 9.85 -33.61
CA PRO A 61 8.28 10.59 -34.16
C PRO A 61 7.18 9.68 -34.72
N LYS A 62 7.44 8.36 -34.78
CA LYS A 62 6.52 7.33 -35.28
C LYS A 62 5.96 6.42 -34.19
N SER A 63 6.31 6.59 -32.91
CA SER A 63 5.62 5.84 -31.85
C SER A 63 4.38 6.59 -31.38
N THR A 64 3.33 6.52 -32.20
CA THR A 64 2.01 6.30 -31.60
C THR A 64 2.17 5.03 -30.79
N VAL A 65 2.35 5.16 -29.47
CA VAL A 65 2.28 4.00 -28.58
C VAL A 65 0.84 3.55 -28.67
N ASP A 66 0.60 2.62 -29.59
CA ASP A 66 -0.65 1.89 -29.68
C ASP A 66 -0.92 1.29 -28.31
N ASP A 67 -2.10 1.63 -27.83
CA ASP A 67 -2.71 1.33 -26.55
C ASP A 67 -3.04 -0.17 -26.37
N ASN A 68 -2.22 -1.06 -26.93
CA ASN A 68 -2.39 -2.50 -26.90
C ASN A 68 -1.35 -3.16 -25.97
N ILE A 69 -1.66 -3.17 -24.68
CA ILE A 69 -1.06 -4.15 -23.74
C ILE A 69 -2.02 -5.35 -23.67
N ALA A 70 -2.04 -6.11 -24.76
CA ALA A 70 -2.49 -7.50 -24.78
C ALA A 70 -1.42 -8.29 -25.53
N GLY A 71 -0.47 -8.87 -24.78
CA GLY A 71 0.60 -9.65 -25.38
C GLY A 71 1.80 -9.80 -24.45
N THR A 72 1.93 -10.98 -23.85
CA THR A 72 3.22 -11.56 -23.49
C THR A 72 4.17 -11.40 -24.69
N PRO A 73 5.44 -10.99 -24.52
CA PRO A 73 6.35 -10.97 -25.65
C PRO A 73 6.47 -12.40 -26.18
N ALA A 74 6.05 -12.62 -27.42
CA ALA A 74 6.27 -13.86 -28.15
C ALA A 74 7.78 -14.10 -28.28
N PRO A 75 8.25 -15.36 -28.26
CA PRO A 75 9.66 -15.67 -28.46
C PRO A 75 10.03 -15.60 -29.96
N GLY A 76 11.00 -14.73 -30.29
CA GLY A 76 11.59 -14.50 -31.62
C GLY A 76 11.34 -13.04 -32.09
N ASP A 77 12.31 -12.22 -32.47
CA ASP A 77 13.64 -12.43 -33.04
C ASP A 77 14.68 -11.42 -32.50
N GLY A 78 15.95 -11.81 -32.48
CA GLY A 78 17.02 -11.11 -31.80
C GLY A 78 17.36 -9.71 -32.32
N LYS A 79 17.51 -8.76 -31.38
CA LYS A 79 18.60 -7.76 -31.27
C LYS A 79 18.25 -6.70 -30.22
N ASP A 80 18.32 -7.05 -28.94
CA ASP A 80 18.67 -6.05 -27.91
C ASP A 80 19.33 -6.78 -26.72
N THR A 81 20.58 -7.21 -26.93
CA THR A 81 21.37 -8.03 -26.00
C THR A 81 22.12 -7.22 -24.93
N LYS A 82 21.76 -5.95 -24.70
CA LYS A 82 22.35 -5.20 -23.58
C LYS A 82 21.57 -5.49 -22.28
N PRO A 83 22.24 -5.88 -21.19
CA PRO A 83 21.58 -6.17 -19.92
C PRO A 83 20.79 -4.94 -19.43
N ARG A 84 19.61 -5.23 -18.88
CA ARG A 84 18.71 -4.23 -18.31
C ARG A 84 19.41 -3.52 -17.14
N ARG A 85 19.22 -2.21 -17.03
CA ARG A 85 19.89 -1.37 -16.02
C ARG A 85 19.31 -1.63 -14.62
N ASP A 86 19.86 -2.61 -13.91
CA ASP A 86 19.54 -2.87 -12.49
C ASP A 86 20.40 -1.97 -11.59
N LEU A 87 19.76 -0.99 -10.95
CA LEU A 87 20.44 -0.02 -10.10
C LEU A 87 21.00 -0.64 -8.81
N TYR A 88 20.37 -1.69 -8.28
CA TYR A 88 20.88 -2.37 -7.09
C TYR A 88 22.12 -3.19 -7.42
N ALA A 89 22.10 -3.93 -8.54
CA ALA A 89 23.28 -4.67 -8.99
C ALA A 89 24.47 -3.73 -9.28
N LEU A 90 24.21 -2.57 -9.87
CA LEU A 90 25.24 -1.54 -10.07
C LEU A 90 25.76 -0.98 -8.74
N LEU A 91 24.88 -0.73 -7.77
CA LEU A 91 25.27 -0.30 -6.43
C LEU A 91 26.17 -1.36 -5.78
N GLU A 92 25.74 -2.62 -5.75
CA GLU A 92 26.51 -3.75 -5.20
C GLU A 92 27.89 -3.89 -5.85
N GLN A 93 27.94 -3.80 -7.19
CA GLN A 93 29.18 -3.94 -7.95
C GLN A 93 30.17 -2.79 -7.68
N HIS A 94 29.68 -1.56 -7.50
CA HIS A 94 30.53 -0.36 -7.50
C HIS A 94 30.69 0.30 -6.13
N GLN A 95 29.98 -0.16 -5.09
CA GLN A 95 30.05 0.43 -3.75
C GLN A 95 31.48 0.51 -3.20
N ALA A 96 32.33 -0.50 -3.43
CA ALA A 96 33.70 -0.49 -2.91
C ALA A 96 34.61 0.55 -3.60
N SER A 97 34.25 0.98 -4.81
CA SER A 97 35.05 1.89 -5.66
C SER A 97 34.58 3.34 -5.65
N ASP A 98 33.38 3.61 -5.14
CA ASP A 98 32.81 4.96 -5.07
C ASP A 98 32.40 5.30 -3.62
N PRO A 99 32.99 6.32 -2.99
CA PRO A 99 32.72 6.64 -1.58
C PRO A 99 31.25 6.91 -1.26
N LYS A 100 30.50 7.52 -2.20
CA LYS A 100 29.10 7.86 -1.98
C LYS A 100 28.22 6.61 -2.10
N LEU A 101 28.53 5.72 -3.05
CA LEU A 101 27.88 4.42 -3.13
C LEU A 101 28.19 3.55 -1.90
N ASN A 102 29.43 3.60 -1.39
CA ASN A 102 29.80 2.93 -0.14
C ASN A 102 29.01 3.46 1.07
N GLU A 103 28.78 4.77 1.14
CA GLU A 103 27.99 5.38 2.21
C GLU A 103 26.55 4.84 2.23
N LEU A 104 25.86 4.83 1.08
CA LEU A 104 24.53 4.23 0.97
C LEU A 104 24.55 2.73 1.30
N TRP A 105 25.50 1.99 0.72
CA TRP A 105 25.64 0.56 0.97
C TRP A 105 25.82 0.25 2.46
N THR A 106 26.72 0.99 3.13
CA THR A 106 26.98 0.87 4.56
C THR A 106 25.75 1.22 5.38
N GLN A 107 25.04 2.30 5.03
CA GLN A 107 23.81 2.69 5.71
C GLN A 107 22.79 1.55 5.66
N VAL A 108 22.47 1.02 4.48
CA VAL A 108 21.42 0.00 4.37
C VAL A 108 21.85 -1.34 4.98
N HIS A 109 23.14 -1.67 5.01
CA HIS A 109 23.65 -2.90 5.64
C HIS A 109 23.85 -2.78 7.16
N THR A 110 23.82 -1.57 7.71
CA THR A 110 23.91 -1.36 9.15
C THR A 110 22.55 -1.68 9.77
N VAL A 111 22.51 -2.66 10.68
CA VAL A 111 21.30 -3.00 11.43
C VAL A 111 21.22 -2.08 12.66
N PRO A 112 20.23 -1.16 12.74
CA PRO A 112 20.09 -0.29 13.90
C PRO A 112 19.79 -1.06 15.18
N SER A 113 20.17 -0.50 16.33
CA SER A 113 20.01 -1.15 17.65
C SER A 113 18.56 -1.43 18.07
N TRP A 114 17.59 -0.76 17.46
CA TRP A 114 16.16 -0.97 17.70
C TRP A 114 15.57 -2.14 16.89
N VAL A 115 16.34 -2.72 15.96
CA VAL A 115 15.87 -3.86 15.16
C VAL A 115 15.94 -5.14 15.99
N ASP A 116 14.76 -5.73 16.24
CA ASP A 116 14.59 -7.09 16.74
C ASP A 116 14.03 -7.96 15.60
N TRP A 117 14.81 -8.94 15.14
CA TRP A 117 14.41 -9.81 14.04
C TRP A 117 13.25 -10.74 14.41
N ASP A 118 13.15 -11.18 15.67
CA ASP A 118 12.01 -11.99 16.12
C ASP A 118 10.73 -11.14 16.13
N GLN A 119 10.85 -9.86 16.51
CA GLN A 119 9.76 -8.89 16.38
C GLN A 119 9.34 -8.67 14.93
N ILE A 120 10.29 -8.44 14.01
CA ILE A 120 9.99 -8.28 12.58
C ILE A 120 9.30 -9.53 12.03
N LYS A 121 9.78 -10.73 12.38
CA LYS A 121 9.15 -12.00 11.97
C LYS A 121 7.68 -12.09 12.40
N ARG A 122 7.38 -11.76 13.66
CA ARG A 122 5.98 -11.72 14.14
C ARG A 122 5.18 -10.65 13.40
N GLY A 123 5.78 -9.51 13.07
CA GLY A 123 5.17 -8.48 12.24
C GLY A 123 4.82 -8.98 10.83
N GLN A 124 5.69 -9.77 10.20
CA GLN A 124 5.40 -10.41 8.91
C GLN A 124 4.19 -11.34 9.01
N ASP A 125 4.06 -12.09 10.10
CA ASP A 125 2.90 -12.98 10.32
C ASP A 125 1.58 -12.23 10.47
N VAL A 126 1.58 -11.02 11.03
CA VAL A 126 0.35 -10.19 11.14
C VAL A 126 -0.27 -9.95 9.77
N PHE A 127 0.55 -9.67 8.74
CA PHE A 127 0.05 -9.45 7.39
C PHE A 127 -0.73 -10.66 6.86
N TYR A 128 -0.17 -11.87 7.00
CA TYR A 128 -0.78 -13.11 6.50
C TYR A 128 -1.92 -13.62 7.38
N ARG A 129 -1.86 -13.37 8.69
CA ARG A 129 -2.95 -13.65 9.62
C ARG A 129 -4.25 -13.00 9.18
N TYR A 130 -4.14 -11.76 8.68
CA TYR A 130 -5.23 -10.94 8.19
C TYR A 130 -5.18 -10.77 6.66
N GLY A 131 -4.59 -11.70 5.90
CA GLY A 131 -4.24 -11.49 4.49
C GLY A 131 -5.34 -10.90 3.60
N GLY A 132 -6.55 -11.48 3.61
CA GLY A 132 -7.71 -10.96 2.89
C GLY A 132 -8.06 -9.51 3.27
N PRO A 133 -8.45 -9.24 4.54
CA PRO A 133 -8.78 -7.88 4.97
C PRO A 133 -7.59 -6.89 4.89
N SER A 134 -6.35 -7.35 4.99
CA SER A 134 -5.15 -6.55 4.75
C SER A 134 -5.07 -6.09 3.29
N ILE A 135 -5.25 -6.99 2.31
CA ILE A 135 -5.25 -6.62 0.89
C ILE A 135 -6.37 -5.63 0.57
N VAL A 136 -7.57 -5.87 1.10
CA VAL A 136 -8.73 -4.98 0.93
C VAL A 136 -8.44 -3.61 1.54
N SER A 137 -7.89 -3.55 2.76
CA SER A 137 -7.46 -2.29 3.39
C SER A 137 -6.42 -1.56 2.56
N LEU A 138 -5.34 -2.24 2.16
CA LEU A 138 -4.27 -1.61 1.38
C LEU A 138 -4.76 -1.08 0.04
N THR A 139 -5.69 -1.79 -0.60
CA THR A 139 -6.24 -1.39 -1.91
C THR A 139 -7.19 -0.21 -1.80
N PHE A 140 -8.20 -0.29 -0.93
CA PHE A 140 -9.27 0.73 -0.91
C PHE A 140 -9.05 1.79 0.15
N GLN A 141 -8.57 1.43 1.34
CA GLN A 141 -8.31 2.41 2.39
C GLN A 141 -6.99 3.14 2.12
N SER A 142 -5.87 2.42 2.02
CA SER A 142 -4.56 3.05 1.91
C SER A 142 -4.33 3.66 0.53
N LEU A 143 -4.58 2.92 -0.56
CA LEU A 143 -4.31 3.42 -1.91
C LEU A 143 -5.41 4.36 -2.44
N VAL A 144 -6.68 3.92 -2.49
CA VAL A 144 -7.77 4.78 -3.00
C VAL A 144 -8.02 5.96 -2.05
N GLY A 145 -8.11 5.71 -0.74
CA GLY A 145 -8.23 6.78 0.27
C GLY A 145 -7.01 7.69 0.34
N GLY A 146 -5.82 7.14 0.16
CA GLY A 146 -4.56 7.91 0.10
C GLY A 146 -4.49 8.92 -1.05
N MET A 147 -5.33 8.78 -2.09
CA MET A 147 -5.48 9.83 -3.11
C MET A 147 -6.04 11.14 -2.53
N GLY A 148 -6.59 11.12 -1.31
CA GLY A 148 -6.95 12.35 -0.60
C GLY A 148 -5.76 13.25 -0.24
N GLY A 149 -4.53 12.71 -0.23
CA GLY A 149 -3.29 13.46 -0.06
C GLY A 149 -3.01 14.35 -1.28
N TRP A 150 -3.36 15.62 -1.19
CA TRP A 150 -3.42 16.52 -2.36
C TRP A 150 -2.04 16.84 -2.97
N ARG A 151 -0.97 16.73 -2.18
CA ARG A 151 0.41 16.92 -2.66
C ARG A 151 0.94 15.69 -3.39
N VAL A 152 0.76 14.51 -2.79
CA VAL A 152 1.27 13.26 -3.36
C VAL A 152 0.61 12.93 -4.70
N VAL A 153 -0.68 13.25 -4.87
CA VAL A 153 -1.38 13.02 -6.15
C VAL A 153 -0.78 13.80 -7.31
N GLU A 154 -0.21 14.98 -7.08
CA GLU A 154 0.43 15.77 -8.14
C GLU A 154 1.73 15.12 -8.61
N THR A 155 2.49 14.52 -7.71
CA THR A 155 3.64 13.67 -8.07
C THR A 155 3.18 12.45 -8.87
N LEU A 156 2.13 11.77 -8.39
CA LEU A 156 1.60 10.55 -9.00
C LEU A 156 1.00 10.79 -10.39
N ALA A 157 0.28 11.89 -10.59
CA ALA A 157 -0.38 12.22 -11.84
C ALA A 157 0.61 12.35 -13.00
N ARG A 158 1.82 12.85 -12.72
CA ARG A 158 2.89 13.11 -13.69
C ARG A 158 3.71 11.89 -14.08
N THR A 159 3.63 10.79 -13.34
CA THR A 159 4.28 9.53 -13.76
C THR A 159 3.46 8.81 -14.83
N GLY A 160 2.13 9.02 -14.85
CA GLY A 160 1.21 8.31 -15.73
C GLY A 160 0.95 6.86 -15.33
N GLY A 161 1.47 6.40 -14.18
CA GLY A 161 1.32 5.02 -13.69
C GLY A 161 -0.05 4.69 -13.09
N PHE A 162 -0.96 5.67 -12.99
CA PHE A 162 -2.32 5.49 -12.49
C PHE A 162 -3.40 5.81 -13.55
N ARG A 163 -3.08 5.68 -14.84
CA ARG A 163 -4.12 5.60 -15.88
C ARG A 163 -4.87 4.27 -15.71
N ALA A 164 -6.18 4.24 -15.96
CA ALA A 164 -7.02 3.06 -15.72
C ALA A 164 -6.45 1.77 -16.35
N LYS A 165 -5.93 1.84 -17.58
CA LYS A 165 -5.34 0.69 -18.31
C LYS A 165 -4.06 0.12 -17.68
N VAL A 166 -3.29 0.92 -16.91
CA VAL A 166 -1.99 0.51 -16.34
C VAL A 166 -2.03 0.36 -14.82
N ALA A 167 -3.05 0.90 -14.16
CA ALA A 167 -3.18 0.92 -12.71
C ALA A 167 -3.00 -0.48 -12.11
N LYS A 168 -3.72 -1.50 -12.60
CA LYS A 168 -3.60 -2.88 -12.11
C LYS A 168 -2.15 -3.38 -12.09
N ARG A 169 -1.39 -3.17 -13.16
CA ARG A 169 0.00 -3.63 -13.23
C ARG A 169 0.88 -2.92 -12.20
N ARG A 170 0.72 -1.60 -12.05
CA ARG A 170 1.45 -0.83 -11.05
C ARG A 170 1.10 -1.27 -9.63
N LEU A 171 -0.18 -1.55 -9.34
CA LEU A 171 -0.60 -2.10 -8.07
C LEU A 171 0.08 -3.45 -7.79
N LEU A 172 0.17 -4.34 -8.78
CA LEU A 172 0.85 -5.62 -8.63
C LEU A 172 2.36 -5.47 -8.39
N GLU A 173 3.02 -4.48 -9.00
CA GLU A 173 4.42 -4.15 -8.72
C GLU A 173 4.60 -3.72 -7.25
N THR A 174 3.75 -2.81 -6.74
CA THR A 174 3.77 -2.46 -5.31
C THR A 174 3.45 -3.67 -4.43
N PHE A 175 2.49 -4.51 -4.82
CA PHE A 175 2.14 -5.70 -4.05
C PHE A 175 3.28 -6.73 -4.01
N GLN A 176 4.05 -6.87 -5.08
CA GLN A 176 5.28 -7.68 -5.08
C GLN A 176 6.26 -7.21 -3.99
N HIS A 177 6.52 -5.90 -3.86
CA HIS A 177 7.41 -5.37 -2.81
C HIS A 177 6.92 -5.76 -1.41
N ILE A 178 5.62 -5.61 -1.15
CA ILE A 178 5.00 -6.01 0.14
C ILE A 178 5.21 -7.50 0.39
N LEU A 179 5.00 -8.34 -0.61
CA LEU A 179 5.20 -9.78 -0.48
C LEU A 179 6.66 -10.14 -0.25
N GLN A 180 7.61 -9.46 -0.87
CA GLN A 180 9.04 -9.66 -0.67
C GLN A 180 9.45 -9.27 0.76
N VAL A 181 9.09 -8.07 1.24
CA VAL A 181 9.46 -7.65 2.61
C VAL A 181 8.72 -8.46 3.68
N THR A 182 7.55 -9.03 3.38
CA THR A 182 6.84 -9.88 4.34
C THR A 182 7.18 -11.35 4.23
N LYS A 183 7.97 -11.80 3.24
CA LYS A 183 8.13 -13.22 2.86
C LYS A 183 8.75 -14.11 3.93
N ASP A 184 9.83 -13.67 4.55
CA ASP A 184 10.57 -14.33 5.64
C ASP A 184 11.72 -13.40 6.07
N LEU A 185 12.49 -13.79 7.10
CA LEU A 185 13.60 -12.99 7.60
C LEU A 185 14.74 -12.88 6.58
N ASP A 186 15.10 -13.99 5.93
CA ASP A 186 16.17 -14.02 4.92
C ASP A 186 15.89 -13.03 3.78
N SER A 187 14.62 -12.82 3.42
CA SER A 187 14.22 -11.85 2.40
C SER A 187 14.38 -10.39 2.84
N ILE A 188 14.06 -10.04 4.08
CA ILE A 188 14.04 -8.64 4.53
C ILE A 188 15.35 -8.19 5.21
N GLN A 189 16.22 -9.13 5.59
CA GLN A 189 17.55 -8.87 6.14
C GLN A 189 18.52 -8.35 5.05
N PRO A 190 19.62 -7.66 5.43
CA PRO A 190 20.63 -7.20 4.48
C PRO A 190 21.11 -8.31 3.52
N GLY A 191 21.11 -8.01 2.23
CA GLY A 191 21.41 -8.96 1.15
C GLY A 191 20.21 -9.80 0.67
N GLY A 192 19.08 -9.76 1.36
CA GLY A 192 17.84 -10.45 0.99
C GLY A 192 17.08 -9.81 -0.17
N GLU A 193 16.08 -10.52 -0.69
CA GLU A 193 15.27 -10.10 -1.83
C GLU A 193 14.39 -8.86 -1.53
N GLY A 194 13.65 -8.86 -0.42
CA GLY A 194 12.86 -7.72 0.06
C GLY A 194 13.73 -6.53 0.47
N PHE A 195 14.92 -6.80 1.00
CA PHE A 195 15.95 -5.79 1.23
C PHE A 195 16.37 -5.10 -0.08
N ALA A 196 16.83 -5.88 -1.06
CA ALA A 196 17.25 -5.38 -2.37
C ALA A 196 16.11 -4.64 -3.07
N SER A 197 14.89 -5.17 -3.00
CA SER A 197 13.70 -4.50 -3.55
C SER A 197 13.44 -3.15 -2.90
N SER A 198 13.62 -3.01 -1.59
CA SER A 198 13.45 -1.73 -0.90
C SER A 198 14.47 -0.70 -1.36
N VAL A 199 15.73 -1.11 -1.55
CA VAL A 199 16.79 -0.24 -2.10
C VAL A 199 16.52 0.13 -3.56
N LYS A 200 16.01 -0.80 -4.39
CA LYS A 200 15.57 -0.52 -5.76
C LYS A 200 14.47 0.56 -5.77
N VAL A 201 13.48 0.47 -4.89
CA VAL A 201 12.41 1.47 -4.76
C VAL A 201 12.96 2.83 -4.30
N ARG A 202 13.91 2.87 -3.35
CA ARG A 202 14.58 4.10 -2.91
C ARG A 202 15.27 4.84 -4.08
N LEU A 203 16.01 4.11 -4.92
CA LEU A 203 16.68 4.67 -6.10
C LEU A 203 15.68 5.05 -7.22
N LEU A 204 14.57 4.31 -7.36
CA LEU A 204 13.47 4.68 -8.24
C LEU A 204 12.83 6.02 -7.81
N HIS A 205 12.61 6.22 -6.51
CA HIS A 205 12.08 7.47 -5.97
C HIS A 205 13.00 8.65 -6.28
N ALA A 206 14.32 8.50 -6.10
CA ALA A 206 15.30 9.50 -6.52
C ALA A 206 15.19 9.82 -8.02
N SER A 207 15.01 8.78 -8.87
CA SER A 207 14.88 8.94 -10.32
C SER A 207 13.62 9.72 -10.72
N VAL A 208 12.48 9.40 -10.10
CA VAL A 208 11.20 10.11 -10.31
C VAL A 208 11.33 11.57 -9.90
N ARG A 209 11.84 11.84 -8.70
CA ARG A 209 12.01 13.19 -8.15
C ARG A 209 12.87 14.06 -9.07
N ARG A 210 14.06 13.58 -9.43
CA ARG A 210 14.99 14.30 -10.32
C ARG A 210 14.34 14.61 -11.66
N ARG A 211 13.58 13.67 -12.24
CA ARG A 211 12.90 13.87 -13.52
C ARG A 211 11.79 14.91 -13.44
N ILE A 212 10.95 14.88 -12.41
CA ILE A 212 9.86 15.88 -12.24
C ILE A 212 10.47 17.28 -12.05
N LEU A 213 11.49 17.42 -11.20
CA LEU A 213 12.16 18.71 -10.98
C LEU A 213 12.85 19.24 -12.24
N ALA A 214 13.45 18.36 -13.05
CA ALA A 214 14.03 18.76 -14.33
C ALA A 214 12.96 19.31 -15.29
N LEU A 215 11.81 18.65 -15.39
CA LEU A 215 10.68 19.10 -16.22
C LEU A 215 10.05 20.39 -15.71
N ALA A 216 9.99 20.58 -14.38
CA ALA A 216 9.51 21.81 -13.77
C ALA A 216 10.41 23.01 -14.13
N ARG A 217 11.73 22.79 -14.20
CA ARG A 217 12.69 23.81 -14.67
C ARG A 217 12.58 24.08 -16.18
N GLU A 218 12.33 23.03 -16.97
CA GLU A 218 12.15 23.14 -18.42
C GLU A 218 10.87 23.88 -18.81
N ARG A 219 9.77 23.64 -18.08
CA ARG A 219 8.46 24.24 -18.32
C ARG A 219 7.87 24.81 -17.02
N PRO A 220 7.94 26.15 -16.82
CA PRO A 220 7.25 26.80 -15.71
C PRO A 220 5.76 26.42 -15.67
N GLY A 221 5.25 26.17 -14.46
CA GLY A 221 3.87 25.70 -14.24
C GLY A 221 3.67 24.19 -14.45
N TYR A 222 4.69 23.42 -14.84
CA TYR A 222 4.57 21.96 -14.93
C TYR A 222 4.36 21.32 -13.55
N PHE A 223 5.10 21.74 -12.53
CA PHE A 223 4.96 21.28 -11.15
C PHE A 223 5.25 22.41 -10.17
N ASP A 224 4.36 22.62 -9.20
CA ASP A 224 4.47 23.70 -8.21
C ASP A 224 5.12 23.17 -6.93
N VAL A 225 6.43 23.38 -6.81
CA VAL A 225 7.21 22.95 -5.63
C VAL A 225 6.84 23.78 -4.39
N ASP A 226 6.45 25.03 -4.57
CA ASP A 226 6.07 25.88 -3.45
C ASP A 226 4.73 25.44 -2.87
N ALA A 227 3.75 25.09 -3.71
CA ALA A 227 2.48 24.54 -3.23
C ALA A 227 2.62 23.10 -2.69
N TRP A 228 3.29 22.22 -3.44
CA TRP A 228 3.25 20.77 -3.20
C TRP A 228 4.46 20.20 -2.47
N GLY A 229 5.52 20.99 -2.30
CA GLY A 229 6.80 20.50 -1.82
C GLY A 229 7.60 19.78 -2.91
N VAL A 230 8.79 19.29 -2.56
CA VAL A 230 9.61 18.51 -3.47
C VAL A 230 8.93 17.15 -3.72
N PRO A 231 8.90 16.62 -4.96
CA PRO A 231 8.30 15.31 -5.21
C PRO A 231 8.93 14.20 -4.36
N ILE A 232 8.11 13.37 -3.73
CA ILE A 232 8.58 12.27 -2.86
C ILE A 232 9.46 12.84 -1.74
N ASN A 233 8.98 13.88 -1.08
CA ASN A 233 9.64 14.46 0.09
C ASN A 233 9.51 13.54 1.32
N ASP A 234 10.18 13.89 2.41
CA ASP A 234 10.15 13.08 3.63
C ASP A 234 8.76 12.95 4.21
N LEU A 235 7.91 13.98 4.13
CA LEU A 235 6.54 13.92 4.62
C LEU A 235 5.69 12.91 3.83
N ASP A 236 5.80 12.92 2.50
CA ASP A 236 5.13 11.95 1.62
C ASP A 236 5.62 10.51 1.90
N CYS A 237 6.92 10.33 2.12
CA CYS A 237 7.51 9.04 2.47
C CYS A 237 7.00 8.54 3.84
N ILE A 238 7.00 9.39 4.87
CA ILE A 238 6.43 9.09 6.19
C ILE A 238 4.96 8.71 6.05
N GLY A 239 4.16 9.53 5.36
CA GLY A 239 2.74 9.28 5.16
C GLY A 239 2.46 7.99 4.41
N THR A 240 3.29 7.64 3.43
CA THR A 240 3.18 6.38 2.70
C THR A 240 3.48 5.17 3.60
N VAL A 241 4.56 5.21 4.39
CA VAL A 241 4.88 4.13 5.36
C VAL A 241 3.77 3.99 6.42
N LEU A 242 3.21 5.10 6.90
CA LEU A 242 2.08 5.10 7.82
C LEU A 242 0.79 4.58 7.16
N SER A 243 0.62 4.78 5.86
CA SER A 243 -0.51 4.23 5.10
C SER A 243 -0.46 2.70 4.99
N PHE A 244 0.74 2.10 4.96
CA PHE A 244 0.93 0.65 5.01
C PHE A 244 0.84 0.07 6.43
N SER A 245 1.06 0.90 7.45
CA SER A 245 1.06 0.51 8.87
C SER A 245 -0.13 1.11 9.61
N SER A 246 0.03 2.28 10.24
CA SER A 246 -0.97 2.92 11.10
C SER A 246 -2.37 3.03 10.49
N ALA A 247 -2.50 3.33 9.20
CA ALA A 247 -3.81 3.40 8.55
C ALA A 247 -4.49 2.02 8.49
N LEU A 248 -3.75 0.97 8.15
CA LEU A 248 -4.23 -0.41 8.19
C LEU A 248 -4.61 -0.85 9.60
N ILE A 249 -3.78 -0.51 10.60
CA ILE A 249 -3.97 -0.90 12.00
C ILE A 249 -5.21 -0.19 12.60
N TRP A 250 -5.38 1.12 12.36
CA TRP A 250 -6.37 1.94 13.06
C TRP A 250 -7.61 2.32 12.27
N ILE A 251 -7.60 2.15 10.95
CA ILE A 251 -8.74 2.44 10.09
C ILE A 251 -9.13 1.19 9.29
N GLY A 252 -8.23 0.68 8.45
CA GLY A 252 -8.53 -0.38 7.48
C GLY A 252 -9.09 -1.67 8.10
N LEU A 253 -8.36 -2.26 9.05
CA LEU A 253 -8.79 -3.49 9.73
C LEU A 253 -9.99 -3.24 10.67
N PRO A 254 -10.02 -2.19 11.52
CA PRO A 254 -11.18 -1.90 12.36
C PRO A 254 -12.48 -1.65 11.58
N ARG A 255 -12.43 -0.96 10.44
CA ARG A 255 -13.61 -0.75 9.58
C ARG A 255 -14.14 -2.06 8.96
N GLN A 256 -13.35 -3.13 8.98
CA GLN A 256 -13.78 -4.49 8.60
C GLN A 256 -14.12 -5.37 9.81
N GLY A 257 -14.13 -4.81 11.03
CA GLY A 257 -14.39 -5.53 12.27
C GLY A 257 -13.22 -6.34 12.80
N ILE A 258 -12.00 -6.13 12.26
CA ILE A 258 -10.76 -6.80 12.68
C ILE A 258 -9.97 -5.90 13.63
N TYR A 259 -9.73 -6.38 14.84
CA TYR A 259 -8.95 -5.68 15.87
C TYR A 259 -7.73 -6.48 16.26
N LEU A 260 -6.56 -5.87 16.08
CA LEU A 260 -5.27 -6.45 16.41
C LEU A 260 -5.06 -6.47 17.94
N ARG A 261 -4.30 -7.44 18.42
CA ARG A 261 -3.76 -7.46 19.78
C ARG A 261 -2.62 -6.45 19.89
N GLU A 262 -2.36 -5.94 21.09
CA GLU A 262 -1.30 -4.95 21.34
C GLU A 262 0.06 -5.41 20.81
N GLN A 263 0.43 -6.67 21.03
CA GLN A 263 1.68 -7.21 20.51
C GLN A 263 1.73 -7.22 18.97
N GLU A 264 0.61 -7.51 18.30
CA GLU A 264 0.54 -7.47 16.82
C GLU A 264 0.74 -6.05 16.30
N ILE A 265 0.22 -5.05 17.01
CA ILE A 265 0.42 -3.62 16.68
C ILE A 265 1.89 -3.25 16.80
N VAL A 266 2.51 -3.59 17.92
CA VAL A 266 3.93 -3.34 18.19
C VAL A 266 4.81 -3.99 17.12
N ASP A 267 4.59 -5.27 16.84
CA ASP A 267 5.40 -6.05 15.89
C ASP A 267 5.19 -5.57 14.44
N TYR A 268 3.96 -5.26 14.04
CA TYR A 268 3.67 -4.79 12.68
C TYR A 268 4.20 -3.36 12.44
N SER A 269 4.14 -2.48 13.44
CA SER A 269 4.76 -1.15 13.35
C SER A 269 6.28 -1.24 13.25
N ALA A 270 6.94 -2.16 13.97
CA ALA A 270 8.39 -2.37 13.88
C ALA A 270 8.84 -2.85 12.49
N LEU A 271 8.07 -3.76 11.87
CA LEU A 271 8.30 -4.19 10.48
C LEU A 271 8.33 -2.97 9.54
N TRP A 272 7.32 -2.10 9.61
CA TRP A 272 7.24 -0.94 8.71
C TRP A 272 8.22 0.18 9.06
N ARG A 273 8.68 0.28 10.32
CA ARG A 273 9.82 1.12 10.68
C ARG A 273 11.10 0.66 9.96
N TRP A 274 11.36 -0.65 9.93
CA TRP A 274 12.49 -1.23 9.19
C TRP A 274 12.37 -1.00 7.69
N VAL A 275 11.19 -1.23 7.10
CA VAL A 275 10.98 -0.92 5.67
C VAL A 275 11.19 0.58 5.39
N GLY A 276 10.69 1.47 6.26
CA GLY A 276 10.92 2.91 6.15
C GLY A 276 12.41 3.30 6.19
N TYR A 277 13.19 2.66 7.06
CA TYR A 277 14.64 2.82 7.14
C TYR A 277 15.32 2.46 5.81
N LEU A 278 14.99 1.30 5.23
CA LEU A 278 15.54 0.86 3.94
C LEU A 278 15.16 1.77 2.78
N LEU A 279 13.95 2.35 2.82
CA LEU A 279 13.46 3.30 1.83
C LEU A 279 14.10 4.70 1.93
N GLY A 280 14.94 4.95 2.95
CA GLY A 280 15.55 6.27 3.18
C GLY A 280 14.60 7.29 3.82
N THR A 281 13.48 6.82 4.40
CA THR A 281 12.60 7.67 5.21
C THR A 281 13.30 7.98 6.54
N PRO A 282 13.13 9.16 7.17
CA PRO A 282 13.72 9.48 8.48
C PRO A 282 13.03 8.73 9.63
N ALA A 283 13.04 7.39 9.57
CA ALA A 283 12.34 6.47 10.46
C ALA A 283 12.86 6.54 11.90
N ASP A 284 14.16 6.83 12.09
CA ASP A 284 14.77 6.96 13.42
C ASP A 284 14.24 8.15 14.22
N THR A 285 13.73 9.17 13.54
CA THR A 285 13.18 10.37 14.19
C THR A 285 11.66 10.32 14.27
N TRP A 286 11.01 9.86 13.20
CA TRP A 286 9.57 10.00 13.06
C TRP A 286 8.80 8.71 13.31
N LEU A 287 9.38 7.54 13.03
CA LEU A 287 8.69 6.24 13.13
C LEU A 287 9.17 5.40 14.33
N VAL A 288 9.59 6.06 15.41
CA VAL A 288 10.28 5.44 16.56
C VAL A 288 9.50 4.27 17.15
N ASP A 289 8.20 4.43 17.37
CA ASP A 289 7.33 3.39 17.88
C ASP A 289 5.91 3.52 17.34
N TYR A 290 5.04 2.57 17.70
CA TYR A 290 3.66 2.55 17.23
C TYR A 290 2.82 3.73 17.75
N ARG A 291 3.12 4.28 18.93
CA ARG A 291 2.39 5.42 19.52
C ARG A 291 2.74 6.69 18.76
N ARG A 292 4.03 6.94 18.54
CA ARG A 292 4.50 8.07 17.73
C ARG A 292 3.98 7.96 16.30
N SER A 293 4.02 6.76 15.71
CA SER A 293 3.49 6.51 14.37
C SER A 293 1.99 6.81 14.29
N LYS A 294 1.21 6.43 15.31
CA LYS A 294 -0.23 6.76 15.41
C LYS A 294 -0.46 8.27 15.47
N VAL A 295 0.27 8.99 16.33
CA VAL A 295 0.16 10.44 16.47
C VAL A 295 0.51 11.17 15.17
N LEU A 296 1.56 10.73 14.47
CA LEU A 296 1.93 11.31 13.17
C LEU A 296 0.90 11.00 12.09
N PHE A 297 0.35 9.80 12.07
CA PHE A 297 -0.74 9.45 11.17
C PHE A 297 -1.96 10.35 11.39
N GLU A 298 -2.35 10.55 12.65
CA GLU A 298 -3.42 11.47 13.05
C GLU A 298 -3.12 12.94 12.69
N SER A 299 -1.85 13.35 12.78
CA SER A 299 -1.41 14.68 12.35
C SER A 299 -1.51 14.86 10.83
N LEU A 300 -1.14 13.83 10.06
CA LEU A 300 -1.21 13.84 8.59
C LEU A 300 -2.64 13.87 8.06
N ILE A 301 -3.58 13.23 8.74
CA ILE A 301 -5.01 13.31 8.38
C ILE A 301 -5.48 14.77 8.34
N GLU A 302 -5.06 15.60 9.31
CA GLU A 302 -5.40 17.03 9.34
C GLU A 302 -4.61 17.84 8.30
N ALA A 303 -3.32 17.54 8.14
CA ALA A 303 -2.43 18.41 7.38
C ALA A 303 -2.36 18.11 5.88
N ASP A 304 -2.70 16.89 5.46
CA ASP A 304 -2.48 16.45 4.08
C ASP A 304 -3.73 15.96 3.36
N ILE A 305 -4.78 15.52 4.06
CA ILE A 305 -6.00 15.10 3.38
C ILE A 305 -6.84 16.32 3.01
N ASN A 306 -6.77 16.71 1.74
CA ASN A 306 -7.52 17.82 1.15
C ASN A 306 -7.81 17.55 -0.35
N PRO A 307 -8.69 16.59 -0.67
CA PRO A 307 -8.86 16.08 -2.03
C PRO A 307 -8.99 17.16 -3.11
N SER A 308 -8.22 17.03 -4.19
CA SER A 308 -8.29 17.89 -5.38
C SER A 308 -9.06 17.20 -6.53
N ASP A 309 -9.32 17.92 -7.63
CA ASP A 309 -9.89 17.30 -8.83
C ASP A 309 -9.03 16.13 -9.33
N MET A 310 -7.69 16.27 -9.25
CA MET A 310 -6.75 15.21 -9.61
C MET A 310 -6.83 14.01 -8.65
N SER A 311 -7.09 14.24 -7.36
CA SER A 311 -7.39 13.16 -6.40
C SER A 311 -8.55 12.29 -6.88
N GLY A 312 -9.64 12.93 -7.33
CA GLY A 312 -10.81 12.22 -7.85
C GLY A 312 -10.51 11.41 -9.12
N VAL A 313 -9.70 11.97 -10.03
CA VAL A 313 -9.25 11.27 -11.25
C VAL A 313 -8.48 10.00 -10.92
N LEU A 314 -7.46 10.09 -10.05
CA LEU A 314 -6.62 8.96 -9.71
C LEU A 314 -7.40 7.88 -8.95
N ALA A 315 -8.22 8.26 -7.97
CA ALA A 315 -9.07 7.34 -7.21
C ALA A 315 -10.01 6.55 -8.14
N ASN A 316 -10.70 7.23 -9.05
CA ASN A 316 -11.62 6.59 -9.99
C ASN A 316 -10.92 5.73 -11.04
N ASN A 317 -9.70 6.09 -11.47
CA ASN A 317 -8.90 5.26 -12.36
C ASN A 317 -8.49 3.94 -11.72
N ILE A 318 -8.18 3.94 -10.42
CA ILE A 318 -7.85 2.71 -9.69
C ILE A 318 -9.08 1.79 -9.65
N LEU A 319 -10.24 2.31 -9.25
CA LEU A 319 -11.49 1.53 -9.20
C LEU A 319 -11.85 0.97 -10.58
N THR A 320 -11.72 1.79 -11.62
CA THR A 320 -12.00 1.40 -13.01
C THR A 320 -11.01 0.34 -13.50
N GLY A 321 -9.71 0.55 -13.27
CA GLY A 321 -8.64 -0.36 -13.70
C GLY A 321 -8.63 -1.71 -13.00
N LEU A 322 -9.23 -1.82 -11.81
CA LEU A 322 -9.38 -3.08 -11.07
C LEU A 322 -10.71 -3.79 -11.36
N SER A 323 -11.74 -3.05 -11.82
CA SER A 323 -13.05 -3.62 -12.09
C SER A 323 -13.02 -4.64 -13.24
N CYS A 324 -13.82 -5.70 -13.13
CA CYS A 324 -13.94 -6.75 -14.14
C CYS A 324 -12.62 -7.43 -14.53
N GLN A 325 -11.60 -7.37 -13.67
CA GLN A 325 -10.30 -8.00 -13.88
C GLN A 325 -10.16 -9.28 -13.03
N PRO A 326 -9.35 -10.26 -13.47
CA PRO A 326 -9.00 -11.39 -12.62
C PRO A 326 -8.21 -10.95 -11.39
N PRO A 327 -8.28 -11.69 -10.26
CA PRO A 327 -8.89 -13.02 -10.14
C PRO A 327 -10.40 -13.03 -9.84
N THR A 328 -10.95 -11.94 -9.29
CA THR A 328 -12.32 -11.95 -8.73
C THR A 328 -13.38 -11.46 -9.70
N PHE A 329 -13.03 -10.72 -10.75
CA PHE A 329 -13.97 -10.15 -11.73
C PHE A 329 -15.15 -9.39 -11.10
N VAL A 330 -14.88 -8.67 -10.01
CA VAL A 330 -15.90 -7.88 -9.29
C VAL A 330 -16.31 -6.63 -10.07
N SER A 331 -17.56 -6.21 -9.89
CA SER A 331 -18.10 -4.98 -10.50
C SER A 331 -17.43 -3.73 -9.95
N ARG A 332 -17.49 -2.64 -10.72
CA ARG A 332 -16.98 -1.34 -10.27
C ARG A 332 -17.80 -0.81 -9.09
N GLU A 333 -19.10 -1.09 -9.07
CA GLU A 333 -20.05 -0.71 -8.04
C GLU A 333 -19.73 -1.38 -6.70
N PHE A 334 -19.31 -2.65 -6.71
CA PHE A 334 -18.78 -3.33 -5.54
C PHE A 334 -17.47 -2.69 -5.04
N LEU A 335 -16.54 -2.37 -5.95
CA LEU A 335 -15.30 -1.65 -5.58
C LEU A 335 -15.58 -0.26 -5.01
N CYS A 336 -16.59 0.44 -5.51
CA CYS A 336 -17.03 1.72 -4.94
C CYS A 336 -17.62 1.51 -3.53
N ALA A 337 -18.37 0.43 -3.30
CA ALA A 337 -18.87 0.10 -1.98
C ALA A 337 -17.75 -0.17 -0.97
N GLU A 338 -16.70 -0.89 -1.37
CA GLU A 338 -15.48 -1.08 -0.56
C GLU A 338 -14.82 0.25 -0.20
N ALA A 339 -14.65 1.14 -1.18
CA ALA A 339 -14.09 2.46 -0.94
C ALA A 339 -14.92 3.29 0.04
N TYR A 340 -16.25 3.29 -0.09
CA TYR A 340 -17.15 3.98 0.85
C TYR A 340 -17.10 3.39 2.25
N TRP A 341 -17.08 2.07 2.36
CA TRP A 341 -17.04 1.37 3.64
C TRP A 341 -15.74 1.67 4.39
N LEU A 342 -14.61 1.64 3.67
CA LEU A 342 -13.29 1.79 4.26
C LEU A 342 -12.78 3.22 4.40
N ASN A 343 -13.27 4.18 3.62
CA ASN A 343 -12.85 5.59 3.70
C ASN A 343 -13.91 6.49 4.33
N GLY A 344 -15.13 6.00 4.49
CA GLY A 344 -16.26 6.79 4.98
C GLY A 344 -16.86 7.67 3.88
N TRP A 345 -18.02 8.24 4.21
CA TRP A 345 -18.85 8.99 3.25
C TRP A 345 -18.25 10.31 2.82
N GLU A 346 -17.56 11.02 3.72
CA GLU A 346 -17.02 12.36 3.45
C GLU A 346 -15.89 12.29 2.42
N LEU A 347 -14.87 11.48 2.71
CA LEU A 347 -13.71 11.33 1.83
C LEU A 347 -14.11 10.72 0.48
N SER A 348 -14.96 9.70 0.48
CA SER A 348 -15.38 9.05 -0.78
C SER A 348 -16.18 9.98 -1.69
N ARG A 349 -17.01 10.87 -1.13
CA ARG A 349 -17.69 11.91 -1.91
C ARG A 349 -16.72 12.97 -2.42
N ALA A 350 -15.77 13.40 -1.59
CA ALA A 350 -14.76 14.38 -1.98
C ALA A 350 -13.85 13.86 -3.10
N LEU A 351 -13.61 12.54 -3.14
CA LEU A 351 -12.91 11.86 -4.25
C LEU A 351 -13.80 11.60 -5.47
N GLY A 352 -15.07 12.05 -5.48
CA GLY A 352 -15.98 11.83 -6.60
C GLY A 352 -16.28 10.36 -6.88
N ILE A 353 -16.22 9.49 -5.85
CA ILE A 353 -16.52 8.06 -6.01
C ILE A 353 -18.04 7.88 -6.07
N GLU A 354 -18.50 7.07 -7.02
CA GLU A 354 -19.91 6.78 -7.22
C GLU A 354 -20.55 6.15 -5.97
N ARG A 355 -21.73 6.65 -5.59
CA ARG A 355 -22.41 6.18 -4.38
C ARG A 355 -22.87 4.73 -4.54
N PRO A 356 -22.53 3.82 -3.61
CA PRO A 356 -22.92 2.43 -3.71
C PRO A 356 -24.40 2.22 -3.39
N SER A 357 -25.03 1.28 -4.10
CA SER A 357 -26.39 0.83 -3.77
C SER A 357 -26.41 0.04 -2.46
N LEU A 358 -27.60 -0.10 -1.85
CA LEU A 358 -27.78 -0.90 -0.63
C LEU A 358 -27.37 -2.36 -0.83
N TRP A 359 -27.55 -2.90 -2.03
CA TRP A 359 -27.11 -4.25 -2.39
C TRP A 359 -25.59 -4.41 -2.25
N HIS A 360 -24.80 -3.52 -2.87
CA HIS A 360 -23.34 -3.61 -2.78
C HIS A 360 -22.83 -3.35 -1.36
N GLN A 361 -23.49 -2.46 -0.61
CA GLN A 361 -23.19 -2.29 0.82
C GLN A 361 -23.44 -3.58 1.62
N ALA A 362 -24.52 -4.31 1.33
CA ALA A 362 -24.79 -5.60 1.98
C ALA A 362 -23.74 -6.67 1.61
N LEU A 363 -23.23 -6.68 0.37
CA LEU A 363 -22.14 -7.57 -0.03
C LEU A 363 -20.85 -7.28 0.75
N VAL A 364 -20.46 -6.01 0.87
CA VAL A 364 -19.28 -5.61 1.66
C VAL A 364 -19.46 -5.97 3.14
N ALA A 365 -20.66 -5.76 3.70
CA ALA A 365 -20.96 -6.14 5.07
C ALA A 365 -20.79 -7.66 5.29
N GLY A 366 -21.31 -8.50 4.40
CA GLY A 366 -21.14 -9.94 4.53
C GLY A 366 -19.71 -10.42 4.26
N GLN A 367 -18.94 -9.73 3.40
CA GLN A 367 -17.50 -9.97 3.28
C GLN A 367 -16.78 -9.68 4.61
N CYS A 368 -17.10 -8.57 5.28
CA CYS A 368 -16.54 -8.24 6.59
C CYS A 368 -16.90 -9.31 7.63
N LEU A 369 -18.16 -9.78 7.67
CA LEU A 369 -18.58 -10.87 8.56
C LEU A 369 -17.80 -12.17 8.28
N TYR A 370 -17.55 -12.50 7.00
CA TYR A 370 -16.72 -13.63 6.62
C TYR A 370 -15.27 -13.46 7.11
N PHE A 371 -14.67 -12.28 6.92
CA PHE A 371 -13.33 -11.99 7.43
C PHE A 371 -13.27 -12.09 8.95
N MET A 372 -14.22 -11.52 9.68
CA MET A 372 -14.29 -11.63 11.13
C MET A 372 -14.36 -13.09 11.58
N GLY A 373 -15.30 -13.87 11.02
CA GLY A 373 -15.48 -15.28 11.37
C GLY A 373 -14.23 -16.11 11.11
N THR A 374 -13.62 -15.97 9.92
CA THR A 374 -12.42 -16.73 9.56
C THR A 374 -11.20 -16.29 10.35
N CYS A 375 -10.87 -14.99 10.39
CA CYS A 375 -9.68 -14.49 11.08
C CYS A 375 -9.72 -14.80 12.57
N TYR A 376 -10.85 -14.60 13.26
CA TYR A 376 -10.92 -14.88 14.69
C TYR A 376 -10.98 -16.37 15.02
N LEU A 377 -11.55 -17.20 14.15
CA LEU A 377 -11.51 -18.65 14.31
C LEU A 377 -10.07 -19.16 14.22
N TYR A 378 -9.35 -18.81 13.14
CA TYR A 378 -7.96 -19.24 12.96
C TYR A 378 -7.05 -18.68 14.07
N ARG A 379 -7.20 -17.41 14.44
CA ARG A 379 -6.41 -16.76 15.51
C ARG A 379 -6.62 -17.40 16.90
N SER A 380 -7.75 -18.07 17.12
CA SER A 380 -8.05 -18.75 18.39
C SER A 380 -7.31 -20.07 18.56
N ILE A 381 -6.77 -20.66 17.48
CA ILE A 381 -6.08 -21.95 17.48
C ILE A 381 -4.68 -21.78 16.85
N PRO A 382 -3.60 -21.64 17.65
CA PRO A 382 -2.27 -21.28 17.15
C PRO A 382 -1.77 -22.12 15.97
N GLN A 383 -1.91 -23.44 16.07
CA GLN A 383 -1.49 -24.37 15.01
C GLN A 383 -2.26 -24.19 13.69
N TRP A 384 -3.53 -23.76 13.76
CA TRP A 384 -4.31 -23.48 12.56
C TRP A 384 -3.89 -22.15 11.95
N ASP A 385 -3.63 -21.15 12.79
CA ASP A 385 -3.15 -19.84 12.35
C ASP A 385 -1.82 -19.95 11.62
N GLU A 386 -0.83 -20.62 12.21
CA GLU A 386 0.50 -20.82 11.61
C GLU A 386 0.40 -21.52 10.24
N ARG A 387 -0.30 -22.66 10.17
CA ARG A 387 -0.48 -23.40 8.91
C ARG A 387 -1.24 -22.59 7.85
N LYS A 388 -2.25 -21.82 8.26
CA LYS A 388 -2.98 -20.92 7.35
C LYS A 388 -2.04 -19.82 6.85
N ASN A 389 -1.28 -19.18 7.72
CA ASN A 389 -0.36 -18.10 7.37
C ASN A 389 0.67 -18.58 6.33
N GLU A 390 1.26 -19.75 6.53
CA GLU A 390 2.18 -20.35 5.55
C GLU A 390 1.53 -20.61 4.18
N ARG A 391 0.29 -21.12 4.17
CA ARG A 391 -0.45 -21.38 2.93
C ARG A 391 -0.79 -20.08 2.21
N VAL A 392 -1.28 -19.08 2.92
CA VAL A 392 -1.64 -17.76 2.38
C VAL A 392 -0.38 -17.08 1.81
N ARG A 393 0.74 -17.16 2.53
CA ARG A 393 2.05 -16.64 2.10
C ARG A 393 2.48 -17.22 0.75
N LYS A 394 2.47 -18.55 0.61
CA LYS A 394 2.78 -19.23 -0.66
C LYS A 394 1.78 -18.88 -1.77
N PHE A 395 0.48 -18.84 -1.43
CA PHE A 395 -0.57 -18.53 -2.39
C PHE A 395 -0.45 -17.11 -2.95
N PHE A 396 -0.29 -16.09 -2.11
CA PHE A 396 -0.15 -14.70 -2.57
C PHE A 396 1.10 -14.49 -3.41
N TYR A 397 2.24 -15.07 -3.01
CA TYR A 397 3.47 -14.97 -3.79
C TYR A 397 3.30 -15.61 -5.17
N HIS A 398 2.77 -16.84 -5.23
CA HIS A 398 2.54 -17.51 -6.50
C HIS A 398 1.57 -16.75 -7.41
N LEU A 399 0.43 -16.31 -6.86
CA LEU A 399 -0.60 -15.59 -7.63
C LEU A 399 -0.10 -14.26 -8.17
N THR A 400 0.71 -13.53 -7.40
CA THR A 400 1.17 -12.18 -7.76
C THR A 400 2.38 -12.23 -8.68
N VAL A 401 3.37 -13.06 -8.33
CA VAL A 401 4.69 -13.04 -8.97
C VAL A 401 4.77 -14.02 -10.13
N HIS A 402 4.33 -15.26 -9.93
CA HIS A 402 4.58 -16.34 -10.90
C HIS A 402 3.42 -16.60 -11.87
N ASN A 403 2.19 -16.23 -11.51
CA ASN A 403 1.03 -16.45 -12.37
C ASN A 403 1.06 -15.46 -13.55
N LYS A 404 1.17 -15.98 -14.78
CA LYS A 404 1.24 -15.18 -16.02
C LYS A 404 -0.11 -14.63 -16.49
N GLU A 405 -1.22 -15.21 -16.05
CA GLU A 405 -2.56 -14.83 -16.48
C GLU A 405 -3.16 -13.75 -15.58
N ILE A 406 -2.88 -13.82 -14.28
CA ILE A 406 -3.50 -12.98 -13.25
C ILE A 406 -2.49 -11.97 -12.68
N GLY A 407 -1.25 -12.41 -12.46
CA GLY A 407 -0.18 -11.66 -11.83
C GLY A 407 0.81 -11.06 -12.82
N LEU A 408 2.05 -10.83 -12.37
CA LEU A 408 3.14 -10.25 -13.15
C LEU A 408 3.81 -11.26 -14.08
N GLY A 409 3.65 -12.56 -13.82
CA GLY A 409 4.25 -13.67 -14.57
C GLY A 409 5.77 -13.85 -14.37
N ARG A 410 6.43 -12.90 -13.73
CA ARG A 410 7.81 -12.93 -13.25
C ARG A 410 8.04 -11.83 -12.22
N GLU A 411 9.12 -11.94 -11.46
CA GLU A 411 9.61 -10.84 -10.62
C GLU A 411 9.94 -9.62 -11.48
N THR A 412 9.62 -8.45 -10.94
CA THR A 412 9.89 -7.16 -11.56
C THR A 412 11.01 -6.44 -10.83
N ASP A 413 11.87 -5.77 -11.60
CA ASP A 413 13.03 -5.02 -11.07
C ASP A 413 12.69 -3.56 -10.72
N PHE A 414 11.41 -3.23 -10.52
CA PHE A 414 10.94 -1.87 -10.22
C PHE A 414 11.51 -0.82 -11.18
N ASP A 415 11.63 -1.16 -12.46
CA ASP A 415 12.24 -0.26 -13.43
C ASP A 415 11.46 1.04 -13.56
N PHE A 416 12.16 2.10 -13.96
CA PHE A 416 11.56 3.40 -14.24
C PHE A 416 10.75 3.39 -15.54
N LYS A 417 9.64 2.64 -15.57
CA LYS A 417 8.75 2.45 -16.75
C LYS A 417 7.84 3.65 -16.96
N TYR A 418 7.35 4.23 -15.87
CA TYR A 418 6.40 5.35 -15.86
C TYR A 418 7.17 6.68 -15.76
N VAL A 419 7.92 6.99 -16.82
CA VAL A 419 8.77 8.19 -16.88
C VAL A 419 7.92 9.44 -17.12
N PRO A 420 8.00 10.46 -16.26
CA PRO A 420 7.36 11.75 -16.48
C PRO A 420 7.85 12.44 -17.76
N GLN A 421 6.92 13.06 -18.48
CA GLN A 421 7.15 13.73 -19.77
C GLN A 421 6.24 14.97 -19.90
N LEU A 422 6.67 15.97 -20.67
CA LEU A 422 5.81 17.14 -20.97
C LEU A 422 4.54 16.68 -21.70
N GLY A 423 3.38 17.18 -21.26
CA GLY A 423 2.07 16.78 -21.80
C GLY A 423 1.54 15.43 -21.27
N ARG A 424 2.32 14.69 -20.48
CA ARG A 424 1.88 13.44 -19.84
C ARG A 424 1.32 13.74 -18.46
N THR A 425 0.00 13.85 -18.39
CA THR A 425 -0.76 13.82 -17.12
C THR A 425 -1.68 12.59 -17.14
N THR A 426 -2.09 12.16 -15.95
CA THR A 426 -3.09 11.09 -15.82
C THR A 426 -4.48 11.69 -16.05
N GLU A 427 -5.18 11.17 -17.04
CA GLU A 427 -6.54 11.57 -17.37
C GLU A 427 -7.55 10.54 -16.84
N LEU A 428 -8.80 10.96 -16.70
CA LEU A 428 -9.88 10.07 -16.27
C LEU A 428 -10.15 9.00 -17.32
N GLY A 429 -10.07 7.74 -16.91
CA GLY A 429 -10.34 6.59 -17.77
C GLY A 429 -11.83 6.43 -18.03
N GLN A 430 -12.18 6.01 -19.25
CA GLN A 430 -13.53 5.58 -19.59
C GLN A 430 -13.79 4.16 -19.08
N PHE A 431 -14.99 3.92 -18.54
CA PHE A 431 -15.42 2.59 -18.12
C PHE A 431 -16.20 1.91 -19.25
N GLU A 432 -15.68 0.79 -19.76
CA GLU A 432 -16.41 -0.08 -20.70
C GLU A 432 -17.04 -1.25 -19.92
N SER A 433 -18.38 -1.28 -19.85
CA SER A 433 -19.09 -2.30 -19.06
C SER A 433 -19.11 -3.66 -19.78
N SER A 434 -18.32 -4.65 -19.34
CA SER A 434 -18.47 -6.04 -19.79
C SER A 434 -19.51 -6.80 -18.94
N ARG A 435 -20.80 -6.51 -19.16
CA ARG A 435 -21.93 -7.03 -18.34
C ARG A 435 -22.00 -8.56 -18.23
N LEU A 436 -21.44 -9.31 -19.18
CA LEU A 436 -21.62 -10.76 -19.29
C LEU A 436 -20.84 -11.60 -18.25
N ARG A 437 -19.72 -11.10 -17.70
CA ARG A 437 -18.89 -11.85 -16.72
C ARG A 437 -19.15 -11.49 -15.25
N ILE A 438 -19.81 -10.36 -15.00
CA ILE A 438 -20.01 -9.79 -13.65
C ILE A 438 -21.06 -10.60 -12.86
N GLY A 439 -22.17 -10.95 -13.51
CA GLY A 439 -23.32 -11.59 -12.85
C GLY A 439 -23.03 -12.99 -12.28
N SER A 440 -22.06 -13.73 -12.82
CA SER A 440 -21.65 -15.03 -12.28
C SER A 440 -20.77 -14.90 -11.02
N SER A 441 -19.85 -13.94 -11.02
CA SER A 441 -18.90 -13.72 -9.93
C SER A 441 -19.58 -13.17 -8.68
N GLU A 442 -20.51 -12.23 -8.84
CA GLU A 442 -21.28 -11.69 -7.71
C GLU A 442 -22.26 -12.72 -7.13
N ARG A 443 -22.82 -13.60 -7.97
CA ARG A 443 -23.63 -14.74 -7.50
C ARG A 443 -22.77 -15.77 -6.75
N GLN A 444 -21.54 -16.04 -7.21
CA GLN A 444 -20.59 -16.87 -6.46
C GLN A 444 -20.15 -16.22 -5.15
N GLY A 445 -19.92 -14.90 -5.15
CA GLY A 445 -19.66 -14.11 -3.95
C GLY A 445 -20.81 -14.21 -2.94
N LEU A 446 -22.06 -14.05 -3.41
CA LEU A 446 -23.27 -14.27 -2.62
C LEU A 446 -23.36 -15.70 -2.07
N THR A 447 -23.04 -16.71 -2.88
CA THR A 447 -23.05 -18.12 -2.44
C THR A 447 -22.03 -18.35 -1.33
N THR A 448 -20.84 -17.75 -1.45
CA THR A 448 -19.79 -17.79 -0.43
C THR A 448 -20.24 -17.07 0.85
N LEU A 449 -20.90 -15.92 0.71
CA LEU A 449 -21.50 -15.14 1.80
C LEU A 449 -22.53 -15.97 2.60
N VAL A 450 -23.42 -16.66 1.90
CA VAL A 450 -24.46 -17.51 2.50
C VAL A 450 -23.85 -18.70 3.22
N LEU A 451 -22.86 -19.37 2.62
CA LEU A 451 -22.16 -20.49 3.24
C LEU A 451 -21.35 -20.06 4.47
N ALA A 452 -20.70 -18.90 4.41
CA ALA A 452 -19.98 -18.31 5.54
C ALA A 452 -20.93 -17.94 6.69
N ALA A 453 -22.05 -17.29 6.38
CA ALA A 453 -23.07 -16.94 7.36
C ALA A 453 -23.68 -18.20 8.01
N ALA A 454 -23.93 -19.25 7.22
CA ALA A 454 -24.42 -20.54 7.72
C ALA A 454 -23.39 -21.21 8.64
N LEU A 455 -22.09 -21.16 8.31
CA LEU A 455 -21.03 -21.71 9.15
C LEU A 455 -20.91 -20.95 10.48
N VAL A 456 -20.92 -19.61 10.44
CA VAL A 456 -20.89 -18.77 11.66
C VAL A 456 -22.12 -19.04 12.53
N ALA A 457 -23.31 -19.14 11.93
CA ALA A 457 -24.54 -19.48 12.66
C ALA A 457 -24.46 -20.89 13.28
N ALA A 458 -23.91 -21.88 12.57
CA ALA A 458 -23.75 -23.24 13.08
C ALA A 458 -22.76 -23.31 14.25
N VAL A 459 -21.63 -22.59 14.18
CA VAL A 459 -20.65 -22.50 15.28
C VAL A 459 -21.25 -21.79 16.49
N ALA A 460 -21.95 -20.67 16.28
CA ALA A 460 -22.63 -19.94 17.35
C ALA A 460 -23.72 -20.79 18.03
N TRP A 461 -24.53 -21.51 17.23
CA TRP A 461 -25.55 -22.43 17.72
C TRP A 461 -24.96 -23.59 18.52
N SER A 462 -23.85 -24.17 18.05
CA SER A 462 -23.17 -25.26 18.73
C SER A 462 -22.55 -24.80 20.05
N GLY A 463 -21.94 -23.61 20.07
CA GLY A 463 -21.42 -22.97 21.28
C GLY A 463 -22.53 -22.67 22.30
N PHE A 464 -23.66 -22.11 21.83
CA PHE A 464 -24.84 -21.90 22.67
C PHE A 464 -25.34 -23.20 23.29
N ARG A 465 -25.50 -24.26 22.49
CA ARG A 465 -25.92 -25.59 22.98
C ARG A 465 -24.94 -26.18 24.00
N ALA A 466 -23.64 -26.08 23.75
CA ALA A 466 -22.62 -26.58 24.67
C ALA A 466 -22.68 -25.83 26.01
N ALA A 467 -22.83 -24.50 25.98
CA ALA A 467 -22.98 -23.67 27.16
C ALA A 467 -24.26 -23.97 27.94
N THR A 468 -25.41 -24.13 27.26
CA THR A 468 -26.67 -24.51 27.92
C THR A 468 -26.60 -25.91 28.53
N ASN A 469 -25.93 -26.86 27.87
CA ASN A 469 -25.75 -28.21 28.42
C ASN A 469 -24.82 -28.21 29.64
N LEU A 470 -23.74 -27.42 29.62
CA LEU A 470 -22.86 -27.24 30.78
C LEU A 470 -23.60 -26.61 31.96
N LEU A 471 -24.42 -25.58 31.72
CA LEU A 471 -25.25 -24.96 32.76
C LEU A 471 -26.31 -25.92 33.32
N ALA A 472 -26.91 -26.75 32.47
CA ALA A 472 -27.86 -27.77 32.91
C ALA A 472 -27.19 -28.86 33.78
N VAL A 473 -25.96 -29.26 33.45
CA VAL A 473 -25.19 -30.23 34.26
C VAL A 473 -24.79 -29.62 35.61
N VAL A 474 -24.40 -28.35 35.64
CA VAL A 474 -24.07 -27.64 36.89
C VAL A 474 -25.30 -27.53 37.81
N HIS A 475 -26.50 -27.33 37.26
CA HIS A 475 -27.75 -27.28 38.05
C HIS A 475 -28.24 -28.63 38.57
N VAL A 476 -27.78 -29.75 38.01
CA VAL A 476 -28.13 -31.11 38.48
C VAL A 476 -27.18 -31.60 39.59
N VAL A 477 -26.03 -30.95 39.75
CA VAL A 477 -24.98 -31.30 40.73
C VAL A 477 -24.99 -30.38 41.97
N SER A 478 -25.74 -29.27 41.92
CA SER A 478 -26.07 -28.38 43.06
C SER A 478 -27.41 -28.74 43.67
#